data_AF-A0A9R1GHP6-F1
#
_entry.id   AF-A0A9R1GHP6-F1
#
_cell.length_a   1.000
_cell.length_b   1.000
_cell.length_c   1.000
_cell.angle_alpha   90.00
_cell.angle_beta   90.00
_cell.angle_gamma   90.00
#
_symmetry.space_group_name_H-M   'P 1'
#
loop_
_entity.id
_entity.type
_entity.pdbx_description
1 polymer ?
#
loop_
_entity_poly.entity_id
_entity_poly.type
_entity_poly.pdbx_seq_one_letter_code
_entity_poly.pdbx_strand_id
1 'polypeptide(L)'
;MTSRVCQLEIAEEGEQVQPRRLFRSNTPLLVAAPSARRPSAPPKSRAPTAPSRHSARQAANPSNVPVAQRASLRIVKELGLLGPKEKMTTEVAEALLRCFDEPLTEADIAVIAKLTRLDADALKIAAGMAGPDGAAEEAVV
;
A
#
# COMPACT_ATOMS: atom_id res chain seq x y z
N MET A 1 11.41 0.01 -44.22
CA MET A 1 10.37 -1.01 -44.40
C MET A 1 9.69 -1.22 -43.06
N THR A 2 8.51 -0.64 -42.85
CA THR A 2 7.76 -0.79 -41.59
C THR A 2 6.65 -1.83 -41.80
N SER A 3 6.78 -2.98 -41.15
CA SER A 3 5.77 -4.04 -41.20
C SER A 3 4.55 -3.63 -40.36
N ARG A 4 3.38 -3.66 -41.00
CA ARG A 4 2.08 -3.48 -40.32
C ARG A 4 1.78 -4.77 -39.56
N VAL A 5 1.51 -4.65 -38.26
CA VAL A 5 1.00 -5.76 -37.44
C VAL A 5 -0.48 -5.94 -37.80
N CYS A 6 -0.82 -7.09 -38.37
CA CYS A 6 -2.20 -7.48 -38.65
C CYS A 6 -2.95 -7.66 -37.33
N GLN A 7 -4.08 -6.97 -37.18
CA GLN A 7 -5.04 -7.24 -36.11
C GLN A 7 -5.63 -8.64 -36.34
N LEU A 8 -5.57 -9.49 -35.31
CA LEU A 8 -6.23 -10.78 -35.29
C LEU A 8 -7.71 -10.55 -34.97
N GLU A 9 -8.59 -10.70 -35.96
CA GLU A 9 -10.03 -10.79 -35.74
C GLU A 9 -10.36 -12.22 -35.28
N ILE A 10 -10.83 -12.36 -34.05
CA ILE A 10 -11.40 -13.62 -33.56
C ILE A 10 -12.86 -13.63 -34.00
N ALA A 11 -13.16 -14.48 -34.97
CA ALA A 11 -14.53 -14.76 -35.37
C ALA A 11 -15.24 -15.52 -34.25
N GLU A 12 -16.33 -14.98 -33.73
CA GLU A 12 -17.34 -15.78 -33.04
C GLU A 12 -18.65 -15.70 -33.83
N GLU A 13 -19.09 -16.89 -34.21
CA GLU A 13 -20.32 -17.15 -34.93
C GLU A 13 -21.52 -16.78 -34.05
N GLY A 14 -22.39 -15.94 -34.60
CA GLY A 14 -23.83 -16.07 -34.41
C GLY A 14 -24.39 -15.88 -33.01
N GLU A 15 -24.36 -14.67 -32.46
CA GLU A 15 -25.57 -14.10 -31.82
C GLU A 15 -25.45 -12.60 -31.62
N GLN A 16 -26.55 -11.88 -31.81
CA GLN A 16 -26.61 -10.43 -31.67
C GLN A 16 -26.17 -9.99 -30.27
N VAL A 17 -24.97 -9.45 -30.15
CA VAL A 17 -24.53 -8.81 -28.91
C VAL A 17 -23.91 -7.47 -29.26
N GLN A 18 -24.63 -6.41 -28.90
CA GLN A 18 -24.18 -5.02 -29.00
C GLN A 18 -22.74 -4.87 -28.47
N PRO A 19 -21.94 -3.97 -29.06
CA PRO A 19 -20.56 -3.73 -28.61
C PRO A 19 -20.59 -3.41 -27.11
N ARG A 20 -19.97 -4.28 -26.31
CA ARG A 20 -19.85 -4.13 -24.86
C ARG A 20 -19.05 -2.86 -24.57
N ARG A 21 -19.74 -1.72 -24.45
CA ARG A 21 -19.16 -0.48 -23.91
C ARG A 21 -18.77 -0.75 -22.46
N LEU A 22 -17.48 -1.00 -22.22
CA LEU A 22 -16.89 -1.22 -20.89
C LEU A 22 -17.02 0.00 -19.97
N PHE A 23 -17.19 1.20 -20.54
CA PHE A 23 -17.48 2.41 -19.78
C PHE A 23 -18.82 3.00 -20.23
N ARG A 24 -19.85 2.82 -19.40
CA ARG A 24 -21.06 3.62 -19.49
C ARG A 24 -20.72 5.03 -19.01
N SER A 25 -21.04 6.05 -19.81
CA SER A 25 -21.08 7.42 -19.32
C SER A 25 -22.05 7.46 -18.15
N ASN A 26 -21.55 7.76 -16.95
CA ASN A 26 -22.37 7.82 -15.76
C ASN A 26 -23.48 8.86 -16.00
N THR A 27 -24.74 8.44 -15.93
CA THR A 27 -25.85 9.39 -15.85
C THR A 27 -25.55 10.36 -14.72
N PRO A 28 -25.61 11.68 -14.94
CA PRO A 28 -25.48 12.61 -13.82
C PRO A 28 -26.55 12.24 -12.81
N LEU A 29 -26.12 11.89 -11.60
CA LEU A 29 -27.03 11.68 -10.48
C LEU A 29 -27.87 12.94 -10.38
N LEU A 30 -29.19 12.80 -10.60
CA LEU A 30 -30.17 13.79 -10.22
C LEU A 30 -30.02 13.96 -8.71
N VAL A 31 -29.20 14.93 -8.31
CA VAL A 31 -29.21 15.46 -6.95
C VAL A 31 -30.64 15.91 -6.75
N ALA A 32 -31.41 15.14 -5.96
CA ALA A 32 -32.76 15.52 -5.61
C ALA A 32 -32.68 16.95 -5.08
N ALA A 33 -33.39 17.87 -5.75
CA ALA A 33 -33.50 19.24 -5.28
C ALA A 33 -33.94 19.16 -3.80
N PRO A 34 -33.30 19.92 -2.89
CA PRO A 34 -33.65 19.86 -1.49
C PRO A 34 -35.14 20.13 -1.37
N SER A 35 -35.87 19.18 -0.78
CA SER A 35 -37.29 19.32 -0.48
C SER A 35 -37.52 20.69 0.15
N ALA A 36 -38.47 21.45 -0.41
CA ALA A 36 -38.83 22.77 0.08
C ALA A 36 -39.23 22.65 1.56
N ARG A 37 -38.31 23.05 2.45
CA ARG A 37 -38.53 22.96 3.88
C ARG A 37 -39.61 23.96 4.28
N ARG A 38 -40.61 23.46 5.01
CA ARG A 38 -41.67 24.23 5.66
C ARG A 38 -41.05 25.35 6.52
N PRO A 39 -41.52 26.61 6.47
CA PRO A 39 -40.93 27.71 7.20
C PRO A 39 -41.47 27.69 8.64
N SER A 40 -40.80 27.02 9.57
CA SER A 40 -41.19 27.13 10.99
C SER A 40 -40.05 27.05 11.99
N ALA A 41 -38.80 27.29 11.58
CA ALA A 41 -37.73 27.49 12.54
C ALA A 41 -36.66 28.45 11.98
N PRO A 42 -36.16 29.41 12.78
CA PRO A 42 -35.03 30.24 12.38
C PRO A 42 -33.84 29.32 12.06
N PRO A 43 -33.20 29.48 10.88
CA PRO A 43 -31.99 28.73 10.60
C PRO A 43 -30.94 29.15 11.63
N LYS A 44 -30.53 28.23 12.51
CA LYS A 44 -29.33 28.44 13.31
C LYS A 44 -28.18 28.65 12.32
N SER A 45 -27.73 29.90 12.21
CA SER A 45 -26.54 30.27 11.44
C SER A 45 -25.36 29.53 12.05
N ARG A 46 -25.05 28.36 11.52
CA ARG A 46 -23.80 27.69 11.81
C ARG A 46 -22.76 28.38 10.93
N ALA A 47 -21.78 29.02 11.56
CA ALA A 47 -20.65 29.59 10.86
C ALA A 47 -20.11 28.57 9.84
N PRO A 48 -19.80 28.99 8.60
CA PRO A 48 -19.28 28.09 7.58
C PRO A 48 -17.92 27.57 8.05
N THR A 49 -17.92 26.38 8.65
CA THR A 49 -16.69 25.67 8.94
C THR A 49 -16.16 25.13 7.62
N ALA A 50 -14.98 25.59 7.20
CA ALA A 50 -14.29 25.01 6.06
C ALA A 50 -14.25 23.48 6.22
N PRO A 51 -14.52 22.69 5.17
CA PRO A 51 -14.47 21.24 5.26
C PRO A 51 -13.03 20.81 5.55
N SER A 52 -12.71 20.56 6.81
CA SER A 52 -11.47 19.89 7.19
C SER A 52 -11.60 18.42 6.82
N ARG A 53 -10.89 18.02 5.77
CA ARG A 53 -10.79 16.62 5.31
C ARG A 53 -9.92 15.74 6.23
N HIS A 54 -9.47 16.27 7.37
CA HIS A 54 -8.55 15.56 8.25
C HIS A 54 -9.29 15.02 9.48
N SER A 55 -9.02 13.75 9.80
CA SER A 55 -9.49 13.19 11.07
C SER A 55 -8.88 13.99 12.23
N ALA A 56 -9.60 14.12 13.35
CA ALA A 56 -9.10 14.82 14.55
C ALA A 56 -7.74 14.25 15.02
N ARG A 57 -7.51 12.94 14.82
CA ARG A 57 -6.25 12.27 15.14
C ARG A 57 -5.09 12.70 14.23
N GLN A 58 -5.34 12.91 12.94
CA GLN A 58 -4.33 13.40 11.99
C GLN A 58 -4.03 14.88 12.21
N ALA A 59 -5.05 15.68 12.52
CA ALA A 59 -4.87 17.09 12.85
C ALA A 59 -4.06 17.30 14.13
N ALA A 60 -4.18 16.41 15.11
CA ALA A 60 -3.40 16.46 16.35
C ALA A 60 -1.91 16.10 16.16
N ASN A 61 -1.56 15.39 15.08
CA ASN A 61 -0.18 14.96 14.80
C ASN A 61 0.23 15.32 13.37
N PRO A 62 0.34 16.62 13.05
CA PRO A 62 0.80 17.04 11.74
C PRO A 62 2.25 16.60 11.56
N SER A 63 2.56 15.96 10.45
CA SER A 63 3.93 15.61 10.10
C SER A 63 4.19 16.02 8.67
N ASN A 64 5.20 16.88 8.51
CA ASN A 64 5.64 17.42 7.22
C ASN A 64 6.49 16.42 6.41
N VAL A 65 6.86 15.29 7.02
CA VAL A 65 7.69 14.27 6.38
C VAL A 65 6.80 13.32 5.55
N PRO A 66 7.11 13.10 4.27
CA PRO A 66 6.41 12.11 3.44
C PRO A 66 6.28 10.74 4.11
N VAL A 67 5.14 10.08 3.90
CA VAL A 67 4.84 8.76 4.50
C VAL A 67 5.94 7.74 4.16
N ALA A 68 6.41 7.71 2.92
CA ALA A 68 7.46 6.80 2.47
C ALA A 68 8.75 6.98 3.27
N GLN A 69 9.22 8.22 3.46
CA GLN A 69 10.41 8.50 4.26
C GLN A 69 10.25 8.07 5.71
N ARG A 70 9.06 8.28 6.30
CA ARG A 70 8.78 7.81 7.67
C ARG A 70 8.76 6.28 7.76
N ALA A 71 8.20 5.61 6.75
CA ALA A 71 8.16 4.15 6.70
C ALA A 71 9.59 3.58 6.60
N SER A 72 10.43 4.12 5.71
CA SER A 72 11.84 3.74 5.59
C SER A 72 12.58 3.92 6.91
N LEU A 73 12.46 5.08 7.57
CA LEU A 73 13.07 5.31 8.88
C LEU A 73 12.57 4.35 9.96
N ARG A 74 11.29 3.97 9.93
CA ARG A 74 10.73 3.01 10.87
C ARG A 74 11.31 1.61 10.67
N ILE A 75 11.48 1.17 9.43
CA ILE A 75 12.09 -0.12 9.11
C ILE A 75 13.52 -0.17 9.66
N VAL A 76 14.35 0.83 9.32
CA VAL A 76 15.74 0.91 9.78
C VAL A 76 15.86 0.85 11.31
N LYS A 77 14.97 1.56 12.02
CA LYS A 77 14.95 1.57 13.50
C LYS A 77 14.56 0.22 14.09
N GLU A 78 13.56 -0.45 13.53
CA GLU A 78 13.07 -1.72 14.06
C GLU A 78 14.02 -2.88 13.72
N LEU A 79 14.80 -2.76 12.63
CA LEU A 79 15.93 -3.66 12.33
C LEU A 79 17.16 -3.41 13.24
N GLY A 80 17.08 -2.46 14.19
CA GLY A 80 18.16 -2.20 15.14
C GLY A 80 19.36 -1.42 14.58
N LEU A 81 19.30 -0.97 13.33
CA LEU A 81 20.39 -0.23 12.68
C LEU A 81 20.48 1.24 13.12
N LEU A 82 19.43 1.76 13.77
CA LEU A 82 19.34 3.16 14.14
C LEU A 82 18.62 3.35 15.49
N GLY A 83 19.23 4.11 16.39
CA GLY A 83 18.64 4.46 17.67
C GLY A 83 17.39 5.37 17.55
N PRO A 84 16.55 5.48 18.62
CA PRO A 84 15.29 6.22 18.57
C PRO A 84 15.42 7.70 18.14
N LYS A 85 16.56 8.33 18.45
CA LYS A 85 16.85 9.75 18.20
C LYS A 85 17.92 9.99 17.13
N GLU A 86 18.46 8.92 16.57
CA GLU A 86 19.52 9.03 15.57
C GLU A 86 18.93 9.36 14.19
N LYS A 87 19.76 9.97 13.35
CA LYS A 87 19.40 10.37 11.99
C LYS A 87 19.99 9.37 11.01
N MET A 88 19.33 9.20 9.86
CA MET A 88 19.85 8.38 8.78
C MET A 88 21.20 8.94 8.31
N THR A 89 22.27 8.17 8.48
CA THR A 89 23.60 8.45 7.92
C THR A 89 23.84 7.58 6.68
N THR A 90 24.86 7.91 5.90
CA THR A 90 25.27 7.09 4.74
C THR A 90 25.71 5.70 5.19
N GLU A 91 26.41 5.60 6.32
CA GLU A 91 26.85 4.33 6.91
C GLU A 91 25.67 3.42 7.26
N VAL A 92 24.60 3.97 7.81
CA VAL A 92 23.38 3.19 8.14
C VAL A 92 22.64 2.75 6.86
N ALA A 93 22.68 3.57 5.80
CA ALA A 93 22.11 3.19 4.51
C ALA A 93 22.89 2.02 3.88
N GLU A 94 24.22 2.08 3.94
CA GLU A 94 25.09 0.99 3.49
C GLU A 94 24.89 -0.27 4.32
N ALA A 95 24.80 -0.14 5.66
CA ALA A 95 24.51 -1.28 6.54
C ALA A 95 23.17 -1.94 6.19
N LEU A 96 22.13 -1.14 5.91
CA LEU A 96 20.83 -1.68 5.48
C LEU A 96 20.92 -2.45 4.17
N LEU A 97 21.72 -1.98 3.20
CA LEU A 97 21.92 -2.72 1.95
C LEU A 97 22.64 -4.05 2.20
N ARG A 98 23.67 -4.04 3.04
CA ARG A 98 24.43 -5.24 3.41
C ARG A 98 23.60 -6.30 4.14
N CYS A 99 22.56 -5.89 4.88
CA CYS A 99 21.63 -6.82 5.52
C CYS A 99 20.93 -7.77 4.53
N PHE A 100 20.86 -7.41 3.24
CA PHE A 100 20.25 -8.25 2.20
C PHE A 100 21.27 -9.01 1.35
N ASP A 101 22.58 -8.75 1.52
CA ASP A 101 23.64 -9.54 0.88
C ASP A 101 23.83 -10.90 1.59
N GLU A 102 23.53 -10.94 2.89
CA GLU A 102 23.50 -12.14 3.73
C GLU A 102 22.05 -12.65 3.90
N PRO A 103 21.83 -13.96 4.18
CA PRO A 103 20.50 -14.45 4.49
C PRO A 103 19.94 -13.72 5.72
N LEU A 104 18.75 -13.13 5.57
CA LEU A 104 18.07 -12.40 6.64
C LEU A 104 17.93 -13.27 7.88
N THR A 105 18.21 -12.70 9.05
CA THR A 105 18.01 -13.43 10.30
C THR A 105 16.53 -13.64 10.58
N GLU A 106 16.18 -14.66 11.35
CA GLU A 106 14.79 -14.92 11.72
C GLU A 106 14.16 -13.74 12.50
N ALA A 107 14.98 -13.01 13.27
CA ALA A 107 14.57 -11.79 13.95
C ALA A 107 14.20 -10.68 12.96
N ASP A 108 15.01 -10.47 11.92
CA ASP A 108 14.73 -9.47 10.88
C ASP A 108 13.46 -9.81 10.11
N ILE A 109 13.26 -11.09 9.78
CA ILE A 109 12.06 -11.58 9.12
C ILE A 109 10.82 -11.31 9.98
N ALA A 110 10.88 -11.59 11.29
CA ALA A 110 9.78 -11.31 12.21
C ALA A 110 9.45 -9.82 12.29
N VAL A 111 10.46 -8.95 12.27
CA VAL A 111 10.27 -7.49 12.23
C VAL A 111 9.62 -7.07 10.92
N ILE A 112 10.10 -7.56 9.78
CA ILE A 112 9.54 -7.26 8.45
C ILE A 112 8.08 -7.72 8.38
N ALA A 113 7.78 -8.94 8.84
CA ALA A 113 6.42 -9.48 8.92
C ALA A 113 5.50 -8.56 9.73
N LYS A 114 5.96 -8.11 10.91
CA LYS A 114 5.21 -7.19 11.78
C LYS A 114 4.95 -5.83 11.13
N LEU A 115 5.92 -5.27 10.41
CA LEU A 115 5.80 -3.96 9.78
C LEU A 115 4.94 -3.97 8.51
N THR A 116 5.04 -5.04 7.72
CA THR A 116 4.37 -5.19 6.42
C THR A 116 3.04 -5.93 6.50
N ARG A 117 2.77 -6.62 7.62
CA ARG A 117 1.64 -7.55 7.83
C ARG A 117 1.62 -8.70 6.83
N LEU A 118 2.81 -9.13 6.39
CA LEU A 118 2.98 -10.34 5.60
C LEU A 118 3.11 -11.55 6.51
N ASP A 119 2.84 -12.73 5.95
CA ASP A 119 3.02 -14.01 6.64
C ASP A 119 4.51 -14.32 6.85
N ALA A 120 4.89 -14.71 8.07
CA ALA A 120 6.28 -14.94 8.43
C ALA A 120 6.84 -16.18 7.75
N ASP A 121 6.04 -17.24 7.60
CA ASP A 121 6.49 -18.49 6.98
C ASP A 121 6.69 -18.30 5.47
N ALA A 122 5.77 -17.58 4.81
CA ALA A 122 5.95 -17.15 3.42
C ALA A 122 7.24 -16.33 3.22
N LEU A 123 7.60 -15.46 4.17
CA LEU A 123 8.85 -14.70 4.12
C LEU A 123 10.09 -15.57 4.31
N LYS A 124 10.07 -16.57 5.20
CA LYS A 124 11.18 -17.53 5.37
C LYS A 124 11.42 -18.35 4.10
N ILE A 125 10.34 -18.77 3.43
CA ILE A 125 10.43 -19.48 2.15
C ILE A 125 11.02 -18.56 1.07
N ALA A 126 10.53 -17.32 0.97
CA ALA A 126 11.05 -16.34 0.01
C ALA A 126 12.52 -15.96 0.27
N ALA A 127 12.95 -15.98 1.54
CA ALA A 127 14.33 -15.78 1.95
C ALA A 127 15.22 -17.03 1.73
N GLY A 128 14.67 -18.14 1.24
CA GLY A 128 15.41 -19.38 1.01
C GLY A 128 15.76 -20.17 2.28
N MET A 129 15.24 -19.79 3.45
CA MET A 129 15.53 -20.45 4.73
C MET A 129 14.75 -21.76 4.91
N ALA A 130 13.57 -21.87 4.31
CA ALA A 130 12.70 -23.04 4.40
C ALA A 130 12.66 -23.83 3.07
N GLY A 131 13.83 -24.01 2.44
CA GLY A 131 13.99 -24.90 1.29
C GLY A 131 14.14 -26.37 1.71
N PRO A 132 14.01 -27.33 0.77
CA PRO A 132 14.17 -28.76 1.05
C PRO A 132 15.53 -29.16 1.66
N ASP A 133 16.54 -28.27 1.59
CA ASP A 133 17.87 -28.49 2.19
C ASP A 133 17.95 -28.08 3.67
N GLY A 134 16.99 -27.31 4.20
CA GLY A 134 16.93 -26.93 5.62
C GLY A 134 16.44 -28.06 6.55
N ALA A 135 15.93 -29.15 5.98
CA ALA A 135 15.49 -30.35 6.71
C ALA A 135 16.56 -31.45 6.77
N ALA A 136 17.72 -31.25 6.12
CA ALA A 136 18.78 -32.26 6.05
C ALA A 136 19.77 -32.22 7.23
N GLU A 137 19.79 -31.13 8.01
CA GLU A 137 20.75 -30.91 9.12
C GLU A 137 20.13 -31.12 10.52
N GLU A 138 19.00 -31.83 10.64
CA GLU A 138 18.45 -32.23 11.95
C GLU A 138 18.36 -33.76 12.14
N ALA A 139 18.98 -34.53 11.24
CA ALA A 139 19.01 -36.00 11.29
C ALA A 139 20.42 -36.59 11.39
N VAL A 140 21.38 -35.88 12.00
CA VAL A 140 22.63 -36.48 12.48
C VAL A 140 23.09 -35.74 13.73
N VAL A 141 22.74 -36.25 14.92
CA VAL A 141 23.60 -36.58 16.08
C VAL A 141 22.72 -37.13 17.20
#